data_AF-A0A740XUM4-F1
#
_entry.id   AF-A0A740XUM4-F1
#
_cell.length_a   1.000
_cell.length_b   1.000
_cell.length_c   1.000
_cell.angle_alpha   90.00
_cell.angle_beta   90.00
_cell.angle_gamma   90.00
#
_symmetry.space_group_name_H-M   'P 1'
#
loop_
_entity.id
_entity.type
_entity.pdbx_description
1 polymer ?
#
loop_
_entity_poly.entity_id
_entity_poly.type
_entity_poly.pdbx_seq_one_letter_code
_entity_poly.pdbx_strand_id
1 'polypeptide(L)' 'VHSAATIAGIAFANAFLGVCHSMAHKLGSQFHIPHGLANALLICNVIRYNANDNPTKQTAFSQYDRPQARRRYAEIADHL' A
#
# COMPACT_ATOMS: atom_id res chain seq x y z
N VAL A 1 10.65 12.89 -11.69
CA VAL A 1 10.51 11.48 -11.24
C VAL A 1 11.43 11.12 -10.08
N HIS A 2 12.71 11.50 -10.09
CA HIS A 2 13.67 11.15 -9.03
C HIS A 2 13.25 11.63 -7.62
N SER A 3 12.92 12.92 -7.45
CA SER A 3 12.52 13.44 -6.13
C SER A 3 11.28 12.76 -5.54
N ALA A 4 10.28 12.46 -6.38
CA ALA A 4 9.08 11.73 -5.95
C ALA A 4 9.42 10.29 -5.50
N ALA A 5 10.29 9.60 -6.24
CA ALA A 5 10.76 8.27 -5.86
C ALA A 5 11.56 8.30 -4.54
N THR A 6 12.39 9.32 -4.32
CA THR A 6 13.12 9.52 -3.07
C THR A 6 12.17 9.73 -1.89
N ILE A 7 11.16 10.60 -2.03
CA ILE A 7 10.16 10.85 -0.98
C ILE A 7 9.36 9.58 -0.68
N ALA A 8 8.93 8.83 -1.71
CA ALA A 8 8.26 7.55 -1.53
C ALA A 8 9.16 6.53 -0.79
N GLY A 9 10.45 6.50 -1.12
CA GLY A 9 11.45 5.68 -0.44
C GLY A 9 11.57 5.98 1.05
N ILE A 10 11.68 7.26 1.40
CA ILE A 10 11.72 7.72 2.79
C ILE A 10 10.43 7.32 3.52
N ALA A 11 9.26 7.48 2.89
CA ALA A 11 7.97 7.16 3.49
C ALA A 11 7.87 5.67 3.84
N PHE A 12 8.11 4.76 2.91
CA PHE A 12 7.97 3.33 3.19
C PHE A 12 9.08 2.76 4.08
N ALA A 13 10.25 3.39 4.12
CA ALA A 13 11.32 2.99 5.03
C ALA A 13 10.93 3.21 6.50
N ASN A 14 10.06 4.17 6.78
CA ASN A 14 9.59 4.51 8.13
C ASN A 14 8.20 3.93 8.45
N ALA A 15 7.31 3.84 7.46
CA ALA A 15 5.92 3.41 7.64
C ALA A 15 5.66 1.96 7.24
N PHE A 16 6.69 1.24 6.76
CA PHE A 16 6.57 -0.06 6.12
C PHE A 16 5.65 -0.03 4.88
N LEU A 17 5.24 -1.21 4.42
CA LEU A 17 4.38 -1.42 3.26
C LEU A 17 3.22 -2.35 3.63
N GLY A 18 2.19 -2.36 2.78
CA GLY A 18 0.98 -3.15 2.98
C GLY A 18 0.82 -4.32 2.02
N VAL A 19 -0.42 -4.83 1.95
CA VAL A 19 -0.79 -6.05 1.21
C VAL A 19 -0.43 -6.00 -0.28
N CYS A 20 -0.39 -4.82 -0.92
CA CYS A 20 0.05 -4.68 -2.32
C CYS A 20 1.46 -5.25 -2.52
N HIS A 21 2.40 -4.84 -1.66
CA HIS A 21 3.79 -5.26 -1.77
C HIS A 21 3.96 -6.74 -1.43
N SER A 22 3.24 -7.22 -0.39
CA SER A 22 3.24 -8.65 -0.03
C SER A 22 2.74 -9.53 -1.17
N MET A 23 1.65 -9.14 -1.85
CA MET A 23 1.13 -9.88 -3.00
C MET A 23 2.05 -9.77 -4.23
N ALA A 24 2.65 -8.60 -4.46
CA ALA A 24 3.61 -8.41 -5.54
C ALA A 24 4.82 -9.35 -5.42
N HIS A 25 5.34 -9.59 -4.20
CA HIS A 25 6.39 -10.58 -3.97
C HIS A 25 5.97 -12.00 -4.36
N LYS A 26 4.71 -12.38 -4.06
CA LYS A 26 4.19 -13.71 -4.40
C LYS A 26 3.97 -13.87 -5.90
N LEU A 27 3.38 -12.87 -6.56
CA LEU A 27 3.22 -12.87 -8.02
C LEU A 27 4.58 -12.89 -8.74
N GLY A 28 5.52 -12.06 -8.31
CA GLY A 28 6.87 -12.01 -8.87
C GLY A 28 7.60 -13.34 -8.70
N SER A 29 7.52 -13.96 -7.53
CA SER A 29 8.14 -15.26 -7.27
C SER A 29 7.52 -16.40 -8.09
N GLN A 30 6.20 -16.39 -8.27
CA GLN A 30 5.49 -17.49 -8.94
C GLN A 30 5.53 -17.39 -10.47
N PHE A 31 5.43 -16.18 -11.01
CA PHE A 31 5.24 -15.94 -12.44
C PHE A 31 6.38 -15.14 -13.08
N HIS A 32 7.45 -14.86 -12.34
CA HIS A 32 8.62 -14.10 -12.81
C HIS A 32 8.28 -12.69 -13.34
N ILE A 33 7.24 -12.07 -12.77
CA ILE A 33 6.83 -10.72 -13.13
C ILE A 33 7.77 -9.70 -12.46
N PRO A 34 8.31 -8.70 -13.20
CA PRO A 34 9.10 -7.63 -12.60
C PRO A 34 8.35 -6.96 -11.46
N HIS A 35 9.01 -6.74 -10.32
CA HIS A 35 8.36 -6.29 -9.08
C HIS A 35 7.55 -5.01 -9.24
N GLY A 36 8.08 -4.01 -9.95
CA GLY A 36 7.36 -2.76 -10.22
C GLY A 36 6.06 -2.99 -11.01
N LEU A 37 6.10 -3.88 -12.00
CA LEU A 37 4.93 -4.26 -12.79
C LEU A 37 3.90 -5.03 -11.94
N ALA A 38 4.35 -5.96 -11.10
CA ALA A 38 3.47 -6.69 -10.18
C ALA A 38 2.74 -5.74 -9.22
N ASN A 39 3.41 -4.72 -8.68
CA ASN A 39 2.76 -3.68 -7.88
C ASN A 39 1.77 -2.86 -8.72
N ALA A 40 2.15 -2.45 -9.93
CA ALA A 40 1.29 -1.66 -10.81
C ALA A 40 -0.01 -2.40 -11.18
N LEU A 41 0.04 -3.71 -11.39
CA LEU A 41 -1.14 -4.54 -11.66
C LEU A 41 -2.11 -4.61 -10.46
N LEU A 42 -1.59 -4.50 -9.23
CA LEU A 42 -2.36 -4.70 -8.01
C LEU A 42 -2.87 -3.41 -7.37
N ILE A 43 -2.17 -2.29 -7.55
CA ILE A 43 -2.32 -1.10 -6.71
C ILE A 43 -3.76 -0.55 -6.66
N CYS A 44 -4.45 -0.47 -7.80
CA CYS A 44 -5.82 0.01 -7.86
C CYS A 44 -6.80 -0.89 -7.08
N ASN A 45 -6.62 -2.21 -7.15
CA ASN A 45 -7.46 -3.15 -6.42
C ASN A 45 -7.18 -3.11 -4.92
N VAL A 46 -5.92 -2.94 -4.53
CA VAL A 46 -5.54 -2.82 -3.12
C VAL A 46 -6.03 -1.50 -2.51
N ILE A 47 -6.00 -0.40 -3.25
CA ILE A 47 -6.59 0.87 -2.79
C ILE A 47 -8.08 0.68 -2.49
N ARG A 48 -8.84 0.06 -3.40
CA ARG A 48 -10.27 -0.24 -3.18
C ARG A 48 -10.48 -1.17 -1.99
N TYR A 49 -9.69 -2.23 -1.89
CA TYR A 49 -9.74 -3.16 -0.76
C TYR A 49 -9.49 -2.47 0.58
N ASN A 50 -8.52 -1.55 0.64
CA ASN A 50 -8.21 -0.81 1.87
C ASN A 50 -9.24 0.29 2.20
N ALA A 51 -10.00 0.76 1.21
CA ALA A 51 -10.97 1.85 1.33
C ALA A 51 -12.43 1.37 1.53
N ASN A 52 -12.63 0.13 1.95
CA ASN A 52 -13.95 -0.41 2.26
C ASN A 52 -14.49 0.09 3.61
N ASP A 53 -15.79 -0.06 3.85
CA ASP A 53 -16.47 0.48 5.04
C ASP A 53 -16.26 -0.36 6.31
N ASN A 54 -15.83 -1.62 6.18
CA ASN A 54 -15.50 -2.50 7.31
C ASN A 54 -14.11 -3.18 7.18
N PRO A 55 -13.04 -2.43 7.49
CA PRO A 55 -11.67 -2.88 7.68
C PRO A 55 -11.41 -4.31 8.14
N THR A 56 -10.81 -5.21 7.36
CA THR A 56 -10.14 -6.36 8.01
C THR A 56 -8.80 -5.89 8.57
N LYS A 57 -8.47 -6.26 9.82
CA LYS A 57 -7.16 -6.00 10.40
C LYS A 57 -6.11 -6.82 9.64
N GLN A 58 -5.12 -6.14 9.06
CA GLN A 58 -4.16 -6.77 8.13
C GLN A 58 -2.87 -7.24 8.79
N THR A 59 -2.57 -6.75 10.00
CA THR A 59 -1.34 -7.05 10.72
C THR A 59 -1.65 -7.76 12.03
N ALA A 60 -0.81 -8.71 12.43
CA ALA A 60 -0.97 -9.41 13.72
C ALA A 60 -0.61 -8.53 14.93
N PHE A 61 0.20 -7.49 14.75
CA PHE A 61 0.67 -6.64 15.84
C PHE A 61 -0.47 -5.83 16.48
N SER A 62 -0.45 -5.71 17.81
CA SER A 62 -1.49 -5.02 18.57
C SER A 62 -1.52 -3.52 18.31
N GLN A 63 -0.36 -2.89 18.12
CA GLN A 63 -0.23 -1.45 17.88
C GLN A 63 -0.83 -0.96 16.56
N TYR A 64 -1.08 -1.85 15.61
CA TYR A 64 -1.71 -1.49 14.33
C TYR A 64 -3.18 -1.90 14.36
N ASP A 65 -4.05 -0.96 14.02
CA ASP A 65 -5.48 -1.20 13.83
C ASP A 65 -5.80 -1.44 12.34
N ARG A 66 -7.09 -1.49 12.00
CA ARG A 66 -7.62 -1.62 10.66
C ARG A 66 -7.19 -0.46 9.76
N PRO A 67 -7.06 -0.70 8.44
CA PRO A 67 -6.84 0.35 7.45
C PRO A 67 -7.83 1.51 7.59
N GLN A 68 -7.32 2.75 7.67
CA GLN A 68 -8.15 3.96 7.69
C GLN A 68 -8.03 4.73 6.37
N ALA A 69 -8.04 4.01 5.23
CA ALA A 69 -7.67 4.59 3.94
C ALA A 69 -8.57 5.77 3.53
N ARG A 70 -9.91 5.64 3.66
CA ARG A 70 -10.86 6.72 3.33
C ARG A 70 -10.57 8.00 4.12
N ARG A 71 -10.45 7.89 5.44
CA ARG A 71 -10.14 9.03 6.33
C ARG A 71 -8.81 9.68 5.96
N ARG A 72 -7.75 8.88 5.79
CA ARG A 72 -6.40 9.40 5.51
C ARG A 72 -6.31 10.06 4.13
N TYR A 73 -6.99 9.52 3.12
CA TYR A 73 -7.05 10.16 1.81
C TYR A 73 -7.87 11.45 1.84
N ALA A 74 -8.95 11.52 2.64
CA ALA A 74 -9.69 12.76 2.85
C ALA A 74 -8.81 13.84 3.52
N GLU A 75 -8.09 13.48 4.58
CA GLU A 75 -7.15 14.38 5.26
C GLU A 75 -6.07 14.91 4.32
N ILE A 76 -5.51 14.07 3.44
CA ILE A 76 -4.56 14.52 2.42
C ILE A 76 -5.23 15.49 1.43
N ALA A 77 -6.47 15.22 1.01
CA ALA A 77 -7.19 16.05 0.06
C ALA A 77 -7.48 17.46 0.61
N ASP A 78 -7.63 17.61 1.93
CA ASP A 78 -7.79 18.92 2.59
C ASP A 78 -6.53 19.80 2.51
N HIS A 79 -5.38 19.22 2.13
CA HIS A 79 -4.08 19.89 2.03
C HIS A 79 -3.57 20.04 0.58
N LEU A 80 -4.37 19.67 -0.43
CA LEU A 80 -4.07 19.82 -1.85
C LEU A 80 -4.79 21.03 -2.45
#